data_AF-B8DMM8-F1
#
_entry.id   AF-B8DMM8-F1
#
_cell.length_a   1.000
_cell.length_b   1.000
_cell.length_c   1.000
_cell.angle_alpha   90.00
_cell.angle_beta   90.00
_cell.angle_gamma   90.00
#
_symmetry.space_group_name_H-M   'P 1'
#
loop_
_entity.id
_entity.type
_entity.pdbx_description
1 polymer ?
#
loop_
_entity_poly.entity_id
_entity_poly.type
_entity_poly.pdbx_seq_one_letter_code
_entity_poly.pdbx_strand_id
1 'polypeptide(L)'
;MSMPIRKNPDSLPREDYHGARKRLFIGLISLTSAALCLVLLVGWIIPYIGLGNIHPLVPDITGALLVACIALIVWATLGLVLHIYTGRPWFGSQRVRGVAVKLFLPLMELLGRLFGISREEVRHSFIKVNNELVRGETGSFAPSDVLILLPHCLQSSNCAVRLTYGVDHCKRCGQCPIERLLALRDRYGVKLAIATGGTIARRIVVKERPRLIIAVACERDLASGIQDTHPIPVYGVLNERPNGPCLDTLVSLLNVEKALRHFLNVLPPDVAIDDAEADTASAAPGFHDAPATGVPGSVADATFGAGSGHATGVGHAGSPHGAGVATARDQRAQERTPAASSTAEAPAAPSEPQ
;
A
#
# COMPACT_ATOMS: atom_id res chain seq x y z
N MET A 1 24.20 -15.25 28.04
CA MET A 1 24.42 -16.19 26.91
C MET A 1 23.63 -15.69 25.70
N SER A 2 24.30 -15.08 24.74
CA SER A 2 23.66 -14.55 23.53
C SER A 2 23.50 -15.66 22.49
N MET A 3 22.38 -16.38 22.55
CA MET A 3 22.09 -17.46 21.60
C MET A 3 22.05 -16.86 20.18
N PRO A 4 22.92 -17.25 19.24
CA PRO A 4 22.92 -16.69 17.90
C PRO A 4 21.68 -17.19 17.17
N ILE A 5 20.64 -16.34 17.10
CA ILE A 5 19.43 -16.59 16.32
C ILE A 5 19.87 -16.87 14.88
N ARG A 6 19.87 -18.15 14.48
CA ARG A 6 20.19 -18.56 13.12
C ARG A 6 19.36 -17.72 12.16
N LYS A 7 20.00 -17.08 11.17
CA LYS A 7 19.26 -16.46 10.07
C LYS A 7 18.41 -17.57 9.46
N ASN A 8 17.11 -17.34 9.35
CA ASN A 8 16.24 -18.20 8.55
C ASN A 8 16.85 -18.26 7.13
N PRO A 9 17.18 -19.43 6.57
CA PRO A 9 17.75 -19.52 5.22
C PRO A 9 16.84 -18.82 4.20
N ASP A 10 15.52 -18.88 4.43
CA ASP A 10 14.49 -18.22 3.64
C ASP A 10 14.25 -16.75 4.03
N SER A 11 15.28 -15.97 4.37
CA SER A 11 15.14 -14.51 4.44
C SER A 11 15.22 -13.88 3.05
N LEU A 12 14.27 -13.03 2.68
CA LEU A 12 14.31 -12.33 1.39
C LEU A 12 15.48 -11.31 1.36
N PRO A 13 16.05 -10.98 0.18
CA PRO A 13 17.09 -9.94 0.07
C PRO A 13 16.66 -8.61 0.68
N ARG A 14 17.62 -7.78 1.10
CA ARG A 14 17.30 -6.47 1.70
C ARG A 14 17.10 -5.38 0.66
N GLU A 15 17.83 -5.44 -0.45
CA GLU A 15 17.69 -4.50 -1.57
C GLU A 15 16.24 -4.44 -2.09
N ASP A 16 15.61 -5.60 -2.33
CA ASP A 16 14.20 -5.75 -2.78
C ASP A 16 13.14 -5.03 -1.91
N TYR A 17 13.51 -4.58 -0.71
CA TYR A 17 12.62 -3.91 0.26
C TYR A 17 13.24 -2.62 0.81
N HIS A 18 14.04 -1.91 0.00
CA HIS A 18 14.72 -0.66 0.38
C HIS A 18 15.45 -0.76 1.75
N GLY A 19 16.14 -1.87 2.00
CA GLY A 19 16.91 -2.11 3.23
C GLY A 19 16.12 -2.61 4.43
N ALA A 20 14.82 -2.88 4.31
CA ALA A 20 13.94 -3.18 5.44
C ALA A 20 14.42 -4.35 6.32
N ARG A 21 14.38 -4.13 7.65
CA ARG A 21 14.89 -5.06 8.67
C ARG A 21 13.73 -5.72 9.40
N LYS A 22 13.56 -7.04 9.28
CA LYS A 22 12.50 -7.80 9.99
C LYS A 22 12.43 -7.57 11.52
N ARG A 23 13.59 -7.29 12.15
CA ARG A 23 13.67 -6.96 13.59
C ARG A 23 12.95 -5.65 13.94
N LEU A 24 12.80 -4.71 13.00
CA LEU A 24 12.06 -3.47 13.20
C LEU A 24 10.58 -3.77 13.41
N PHE A 25 9.95 -4.53 12.50
CA PHE A 25 8.55 -4.94 12.65
C PHE A 25 8.30 -5.71 13.96
N ILE A 26 9.15 -6.68 14.29
CA ILE A 26 9.03 -7.50 15.52
C ILE A 26 9.21 -6.65 16.80
N GLY A 27 10.19 -5.74 16.82
CA GLY A 27 10.39 -4.83 17.96
C GLY A 27 9.22 -3.86 18.12
N LEU A 28 8.78 -3.26 17.01
CA LEU A 28 7.70 -2.29 17.01
C LEU A 28 6.35 -2.91 17.39
N ILE A 29 6.03 -4.13 16.94
CA ILE A 29 4.78 -4.81 17.35
C ILE A 29 4.81 -5.25 18.81
N SER A 30 5.97 -5.64 19.33
CA SER A 30 6.11 -5.96 20.76
C SER A 30 5.92 -4.71 21.62
N LEU A 31 6.46 -3.57 21.17
CA LEU A 31 6.38 -2.27 21.83
C LEU A 31 4.97 -1.66 21.78
N THR A 32 4.28 -1.70 20.64
CA THR A 32 2.87 -1.24 20.55
C THR A 32 1.96 -2.06 21.47
N SER A 33 2.21 -3.36 21.57
CA SER A 33 1.42 -4.26 22.41
C SER A 33 1.67 -4.03 23.89
N ALA A 34 2.93 -3.86 24.30
CA ALA A 34 3.27 -3.48 25.68
C ALA A 34 2.69 -2.11 26.06
N ALA A 35 2.76 -1.12 25.15
CA ALA A 35 2.16 0.20 25.36
C ALA A 35 0.63 0.14 25.46
N LEU A 36 -0.04 -0.67 24.62
CA LEU A 36 -1.49 -0.86 24.68
C LEU A 36 -1.92 -1.53 26.00
N CYS A 37 -1.21 -2.57 26.44
CA CYS A 37 -1.44 -3.19 27.75
C CYS A 37 -1.23 -2.20 28.91
N LEU A 38 -0.20 -1.34 28.84
CA LEU A 38 0.04 -0.31 29.84
C LEU A 38 -1.09 0.75 29.85
N VAL A 39 -1.57 1.20 28.69
CA VAL A 39 -2.70 2.14 28.59
C VAL A 39 -3.99 1.52 29.14
N LEU A 40 -4.25 0.23 28.87
CA LEU A 40 -5.38 -0.50 29.46
C LEU A 40 -5.26 -0.59 30.99
N LEU A 41 -4.08 -0.89 31.52
CA LEU A 41 -3.84 -0.94 32.98
C LEU A 41 -3.97 0.44 33.64
N VAL A 42 -3.41 1.51 33.06
CA VAL A 42 -3.53 2.87 33.62
C VAL A 42 -4.97 3.38 33.52
N GLY A 43 -5.65 3.12 32.39
CA GLY A 43 -7.06 3.40 32.20
C GLY A 43 -7.98 2.62 33.15
N TRP A 44 -7.49 1.51 33.73
CA TRP A 44 -8.21 0.72 34.73
C TRP A 44 -8.11 1.29 36.15
N ILE A 45 -7.02 1.97 36.50
CA ILE A 45 -6.78 2.52 37.84
C ILE A 45 -7.85 3.55 38.23
N ILE A 46 -8.26 4.41 37.29
CA ILE A 46 -9.23 5.49 37.56
C ILE A 46 -10.64 4.92 37.85
N PRO A 47 -11.22 4.02 37.01
CA PRO A 47 -12.46 3.33 37.34
C PRO A 47 -12.38 2.49 38.61
N TYR A 48 -11.28 1.79 38.89
CA TYR A 48 -11.17 0.93 40.07
C TYR A 48 -11.45 1.69 41.38
N ILE A 49 -10.92 2.91 41.50
CA ILE A 49 -11.14 3.79 42.67
C ILE A 49 -12.59 4.33 42.72
N GLY A 50 -13.21 4.62 41.56
CA GLY A 50 -14.56 5.19 41.49
C GLY A 50 -15.70 4.16 41.59
N LEU A 51 -15.56 3.00 40.95
CA LEU A 51 -16.61 1.96 40.86
C LEU A 51 -16.80 1.21 42.19
N GLY A 52 -15.76 1.12 43.02
CA GLY A 52 -15.84 0.53 44.36
C GLY A 52 -16.84 1.22 45.28
N ASN A 53 -17.20 2.47 44.98
CA ASN A 53 -18.17 3.25 45.76
C ASN A 53 -19.64 3.09 45.30
N ILE A 54 -19.90 2.32 44.23
CA ILE A 54 -21.25 2.14 43.64
C ILE A 54 -21.77 0.72 43.92
N HIS A 55 -20.98 -0.32 43.65
CA HIS A 55 -21.40 -1.71 43.91
C HIS A 55 -20.18 -2.65 43.98
N PRO A 56 -20.05 -3.51 45.01
CA PRO A 56 -18.83 -4.27 45.28
C PRO A 56 -18.44 -5.27 44.17
N LEU A 57 -19.42 -5.87 43.47
CA LEU A 57 -19.14 -6.81 42.36
C LEU A 57 -18.71 -6.14 41.04
N VAL A 58 -18.92 -4.82 40.90
CA VAL A 58 -18.67 -4.14 39.61
C VAL A 58 -17.17 -4.07 39.28
N PRO A 59 -16.27 -3.66 40.20
CA PRO A 59 -14.81 -3.69 39.98
C PRO A 59 -14.26 -5.06 39.57
N ASP A 60 -14.76 -6.15 40.15
CA ASP A 60 -14.25 -7.50 39.87
C ASP A 60 -14.60 -7.98 38.45
N ILE A 61 -15.86 -7.80 38.03
CA ILE A 61 -16.32 -8.17 36.69
C ILE A 61 -15.56 -7.40 35.61
N THR A 62 -15.36 -6.11 35.84
CA THR A 62 -14.72 -5.20 34.87
C THR A 62 -13.19 -5.37 34.87
N GLY A 63 -12.57 -5.68 36.01
CA GLY A 63 -11.19 -6.12 36.09
C GLY A 63 -10.94 -7.46 35.38
N ALA A 64 -11.84 -8.45 35.55
CA ALA A 64 -11.77 -9.73 34.85
C ALA A 64 -11.88 -9.56 33.33
N LEU A 65 -12.77 -8.66 32.86
CA LEU A 65 -12.88 -8.30 31.45
C LEU A 65 -11.59 -7.65 30.91
N LEU A 66 -10.95 -6.76 31.69
CA LEU A 66 -9.67 -6.15 31.32
C LEU A 66 -8.56 -7.20 31.18
N VAL A 67 -8.45 -8.11 32.15
CA VAL A 67 -7.47 -9.20 32.12
C VAL A 67 -7.69 -10.10 30.91
N ALA A 68 -8.94 -10.41 30.57
CA ALA A 68 -9.27 -11.16 29.34
C ALA A 68 -8.82 -10.40 28.07
N CYS A 69 -9.07 -9.09 27.97
CA CYS A 69 -8.61 -8.26 26.86
C CYS A 69 -7.07 -8.22 26.74
N ILE A 70 -6.36 -8.06 27.86
CA ILE A 70 -4.88 -8.10 27.89
C ILE A 70 -4.36 -9.48 27.47
N ALA A 71 -4.96 -10.57 27.98
CA ALA A 71 -4.60 -11.93 27.61
C ALA A 71 -4.81 -12.19 26.11
N LEU A 72 -5.89 -11.68 25.51
CA LEU A 72 -6.14 -11.77 24.07
C LEU A 72 -5.10 -11.00 23.23
N ILE A 73 -4.68 -9.80 23.68
CA ILE A 73 -3.61 -9.02 23.02
C ILE A 73 -2.27 -9.77 23.09
N VAL A 74 -1.90 -10.27 24.27
CA VAL A 74 -0.67 -11.05 24.48
C VAL A 74 -0.70 -12.34 23.66
N TRP A 75 -1.83 -13.05 23.63
CA TRP A 75 -2.01 -14.25 22.80
C TRP A 75 -1.86 -13.96 21.30
N ALA A 76 -2.54 -12.94 20.78
CA ALA A 76 -2.48 -12.56 19.37
C ALA A 76 -1.06 -12.16 18.93
N THR A 77 -0.34 -11.44 19.80
CA THR A 77 0.99 -10.91 19.51
C THR A 77 2.06 -11.99 19.63
N LEU A 78 1.99 -12.83 20.66
CA LEU A 78 2.83 -14.03 20.79
C LEU A 78 2.59 -14.99 19.62
N GLY A 79 1.34 -15.22 19.22
CA GLY A 79 0.99 -16.04 18.07
C GLY A 79 1.59 -15.52 16.76
N LEU A 80 1.52 -14.20 16.51
CA LEU A 80 2.12 -13.58 15.32
C LEU A 80 3.66 -13.60 15.37
N VAL A 81 4.28 -13.34 16.51
CA VAL A 81 5.74 -13.43 16.68
C VAL A 81 6.22 -14.88 16.48
N LEU A 82 5.56 -15.85 17.10
CA LEU A 82 5.87 -17.27 16.95
C LEU A 82 5.69 -17.72 15.49
N HIS A 83 4.64 -17.26 14.80
CA HIS A 83 4.45 -17.52 13.36
C HIS A 83 5.63 -17.02 12.51
N ILE A 84 6.11 -15.79 12.77
CA ILE A 84 7.26 -15.19 12.07
C ILE A 84 8.58 -15.96 12.35
N TYR A 85 8.72 -16.57 13.53
CA TYR A 85 9.89 -17.37 13.88
C TYR A 85 9.82 -18.84 13.41
N THR A 86 8.65 -19.46 13.44
CA THR A 86 8.46 -20.90 13.20
C THR A 86 8.03 -21.20 11.75
N GLY A 87 7.53 -20.21 11.01
CA GLY A 87 7.11 -20.36 9.61
C GLY A 87 5.89 -21.27 9.40
N ARG A 88 5.20 -21.65 10.48
CA ARG A 88 4.06 -22.58 10.45
C ARG A 88 2.79 -21.88 10.97
N PRO A 89 1.66 -21.95 10.25
CA PRO A 89 0.39 -21.40 10.72
C PRO A 89 -0.06 -22.08 12.01
N TRP A 90 -0.32 -21.28 13.04
CA TRP A 90 -1.00 -21.76 14.25
C TRP A 90 -2.46 -22.05 13.91
N PHE A 91 -3.00 -23.17 14.39
CA PHE A 91 -4.32 -23.68 13.99
C PHE A 91 -5.42 -22.60 14.14
N GLY A 92 -6.24 -22.46 13.09
CA GLY A 92 -7.39 -21.55 13.04
C GLY A 92 -7.07 -20.06 12.93
N SER A 93 -5.79 -19.64 12.93
CA SER A 93 -5.43 -18.23 13.17
C SER A 93 -5.61 -17.26 11.98
N GLN A 94 -6.06 -17.72 10.80
CA GLN A 94 -6.09 -16.86 9.62
C GLN A 94 -7.01 -15.64 9.82
N ARG A 95 -8.28 -15.84 10.18
CA ARG A 95 -9.23 -14.72 10.37
C ARG A 95 -8.74 -13.70 11.41
N VAL A 96 -8.12 -14.16 12.50
CA VAL A 96 -7.54 -13.26 13.52
C VAL A 96 -6.26 -12.56 13.05
N ARG A 97 -5.45 -13.15 12.16
CA ARG A 97 -4.31 -12.48 11.50
C ARG A 97 -4.79 -11.27 10.68
N GLY A 98 -5.86 -11.40 9.90
CA GLY A 98 -6.42 -10.29 9.13
C GLY A 98 -6.86 -9.12 10.02
N VAL A 99 -7.59 -9.40 11.10
CA VAL A 99 -8.05 -8.38 12.07
C VAL A 99 -6.87 -7.76 12.83
N ALA A 100 -5.94 -8.58 13.33
CA ALA A 100 -4.76 -8.12 14.04
C ALA A 100 -3.93 -7.17 13.18
N VAL A 101 -3.61 -7.55 11.94
CA VAL A 101 -2.81 -6.69 11.04
C VAL A 101 -3.52 -5.38 10.70
N LYS A 102 -4.85 -5.38 10.51
CA LYS A 102 -5.64 -4.15 10.29
C LYS A 102 -5.60 -3.19 11.48
N LEU A 103 -5.60 -3.70 12.71
CA LEU A 103 -5.54 -2.88 13.94
C LEU A 103 -4.10 -2.46 14.29
N PHE A 104 -3.14 -3.38 14.21
CA PHE A 104 -1.76 -3.12 14.62
C PHE A 104 -1.00 -2.22 13.65
N LEU A 105 -1.17 -2.32 12.32
CA LEU A 105 -0.40 -1.49 11.38
C LEU A 105 -0.56 0.03 11.59
N PRO A 106 -1.78 0.61 11.71
CA PRO A 106 -1.91 2.05 11.98
C PRO A 106 -1.34 2.45 13.34
N LEU A 107 -1.44 1.58 14.36
CA LEU A 107 -0.83 1.80 15.68
C LEU A 107 0.70 1.76 15.61
N MET A 108 1.27 0.85 14.81
CA MET A 108 2.72 0.76 14.54
C MET A 108 3.21 1.98 13.74
N GLU A 109 2.45 2.46 12.76
CA GLU A 109 2.76 3.72 12.07
C GLU A 109 2.72 4.94 13.01
N LEU A 110 1.83 4.95 14.01
CA LEU A 110 1.74 6.01 15.00
C LEU A 110 2.92 5.98 15.99
N LEU A 111 3.22 4.81 16.58
CA LEU A 111 4.37 4.69 17.48
C LEU A 111 5.70 4.84 16.74
N GLY A 112 5.83 4.31 15.53
CA GLY A 112 7.05 4.45 14.72
C GLY A 112 7.46 5.91 14.56
N ARG A 113 6.49 6.79 14.27
CA ARG A 113 6.69 8.25 14.20
C ARG A 113 7.21 8.86 15.50
N LEU A 114 6.75 8.40 16.66
CA LEU A 114 7.24 8.87 17.96
C LEU A 114 8.72 8.50 18.19
N PHE A 115 9.19 7.41 17.58
CA PHE A 115 10.59 6.97 17.58
C PHE A 115 11.38 7.44 16.34
N GLY A 116 10.85 8.38 15.54
CA GLY A 116 11.51 8.91 14.35
C GLY A 116 11.55 7.96 13.14
N ILE A 117 10.86 6.83 13.18
CA ILE A 117 10.76 5.85 12.09
C ILE A 117 9.69 6.31 11.10
N SER A 118 9.98 6.27 9.81
CA SER A 118 9.03 6.69 8.78
C SER A 118 7.89 5.69 8.59
N ARG A 119 6.72 6.16 8.10
CA ARG A 119 5.61 5.26 7.72
C ARG A 119 6.03 4.27 6.63
N GLU A 120 6.92 4.68 5.75
CA GLU A 120 7.41 3.87 4.62
C GLU A 120 8.30 2.74 5.13
N GLU A 121 9.21 3.00 6.09
CA GLU A 121 10.02 1.95 6.72
C GLU A 121 9.18 0.90 7.44
N VAL A 122 8.13 1.32 8.17
CA VAL A 122 7.19 0.41 8.83
C VAL A 122 6.47 -0.46 7.78
N ARG A 123 6.01 0.14 6.68
CA ARG A 123 5.34 -0.59 5.58
C ARG A 123 6.27 -1.52 4.82
N HIS A 124 7.47 -1.10 4.46
CA HIS A 124 8.48 -1.98 3.84
C HIS A 124 8.80 -3.17 4.74
N SER A 125 8.95 -2.95 6.05
CA SER A 125 9.18 -4.04 7.00
C SER A 125 7.97 -4.96 7.15
N PHE A 126 6.74 -4.42 7.10
CA PHE A 126 5.51 -5.22 7.08
C PHE A 126 5.40 -6.09 5.82
N ILE A 127 5.58 -5.49 4.62
CA ILE A 127 5.50 -6.19 3.33
C ILE A 127 6.56 -7.29 3.26
N LYS A 128 7.80 -7.00 3.69
CA LYS A 128 8.88 -8.00 3.78
C LYS A 128 8.49 -9.19 4.66
N VAL A 129 7.97 -8.93 5.86
CA VAL A 129 7.53 -9.99 6.78
C VAL A 129 6.37 -10.78 6.16
N ASN A 130 5.37 -10.10 5.59
CA ASN A 130 4.26 -10.76 4.91
C ASN A 130 4.74 -11.69 3.78
N ASN A 131 5.69 -11.24 2.96
CA ASN A 131 6.22 -12.03 1.87
C ASN A 131 7.07 -13.21 2.35
N GLU A 132 7.83 -13.08 3.44
CA GLU A 132 8.50 -14.21 4.09
C GLU A 132 7.46 -15.25 4.60
N LEU A 133 6.32 -14.80 5.12
CA LEU A 133 5.22 -15.70 5.54
C LEU A 133 4.52 -16.39 4.36
N VAL A 134 4.11 -15.63 3.34
CA VAL A 134 3.41 -16.17 2.16
C VAL A 134 4.32 -17.10 1.35
N ARG A 135 5.63 -16.85 1.31
CA ARG A 135 6.60 -17.75 0.66
C ARG A 135 6.73 -19.11 1.38
N GLY A 136 6.49 -19.13 2.70
CA GLY A 136 6.46 -20.36 3.51
C GLY A 136 5.16 -21.15 3.42
N GLU A 137 4.05 -20.54 2.98
CA GLU A 137 2.77 -21.22 2.77
C GLU A 137 2.89 -22.16 1.55
N THR A 138 3.24 -23.43 1.83
CA THR A 138 3.64 -24.42 0.84
C THR A 138 2.45 -24.90 -0.01
N GLY A 139 2.28 -24.32 -1.19
CA GLY A 139 1.33 -24.78 -2.20
C GLY A 139 1.86 -24.51 -3.60
N SER A 140 1.88 -25.54 -4.44
CA SER A 140 1.99 -25.34 -5.89
C SER A 140 0.64 -24.85 -6.39
N PHE A 141 0.58 -23.63 -6.92
CA PHE A 141 -0.63 -23.05 -7.46
C PHE A 141 -0.73 -23.37 -8.96
N ALA A 142 -1.93 -23.70 -9.44
CA ALA A 142 -2.15 -23.79 -10.89
C ALA A 142 -2.04 -22.37 -11.49
N PRO A 143 -1.53 -22.20 -12.72
CA PRO A 143 -1.43 -20.87 -13.35
C PRO A 143 -2.74 -20.08 -13.37
N SER A 144 -3.87 -20.77 -13.60
CA SER A 144 -5.23 -20.22 -13.55
C SER A 144 -5.62 -19.62 -12.20
N ASP A 145 -5.00 -20.09 -11.10
CA ASP A 145 -5.30 -19.68 -9.73
C ASP A 145 -4.44 -18.48 -9.28
N VAL A 146 -3.42 -18.10 -10.06
CA VAL A 146 -2.50 -17.00 -9.77
C VAL A 146 -2.93 -15.75 -10.54
N LEU A 147 -3.10 -14.64 -9.83
CA LEU A 147 -3.36 -13.32 -10.39
C LEU A 147 -2.17 -12.38 -10.17
N ILE A 148 -1.57 -11.91 -11.26
CA ILE A 148 -0.69 -10.74 -11.24
C ILE A 148 -1.57 -9.49 -11.21
N LEU A 149 -1.46 -8.69 -10.16
CA LEU A 149 -2.19 -7.43 -10.02
C LEU A 149 -1.23 -6.24 -10.12
N LEU A 150 -1.38 -5.45 -11.17
CA LEU A 150 -0.52 -4.31 -11.47
C LEU A 150 -1.19 -2.97 -11.12
N PRO A 151 -0.42 -1.93 -10.78
CA PRO A 151 -0.95 -0.59 -10.60
C PRO A 151 -0.97 0.13 -11.94
N HIS A 152 -1.99 0.98 -12.16
CA HIS A 152 -2.03 1.86 -13.33
C HIS A 152 -0.78 2.77 -13.47
N CYS A 153 -0.06 3.03 -12.37
CA CYS A 153 1.17 3.82 -12.34
C CYS A 153 2.34 3.21 -13.13
N LEU A 154 2.28 1.94 -13.53
CA LEU A 154 3.26 1.33 -14.47
C LEU A 154 2.97 1.69 -15.93
N GLN A 155 1.77 2.19 -16.25
CA GLN A 155 1.41 2.58 -17.61
C GLN A 155 2.06 3.93 -17.92
N SER A 156 2.73 4.03 -19.07
CA SER A 156 3.31 5.30 -19.50
C SER A 156 2.25 6.40 -19.60
N SER A 157 2.57 7.58 -19.07
CA SER A 157 1.81 8.82 -19.21
C SER A 157 1.48 9.17 -20.67
N ASN A 158 2.35 8.81 -21.60
CA ASN A 158 2.20 9.01 -23.05
C ASN A 158 1.52 7.83 -23.77
N CYS A 159 0.98 6.84 -23.05
CA CYS A 159 0.38 5.66 -23.65
C CYS A 159 -0.99 5.97 -24.28
N ALA A 160 -1.10 5.76 -25.60
CA ALA A 160 -2.29 6.09 -26.38
C ALA A 160 -3.57 5.27 -26.09
N VAL A 161 -3.52 4.24 -25.23
CA VAL A 161 -4.66 3.34 -24.96
C VAL A 161 -4.80 3.07 -23.46
N ARG A 162 -5.99 3.31 -22.88
CA ARG A 162 -6.25 3.07 -21.45
C ARG A 162 -6.52 1.59 -21.16
N LEU A 163 -5.71 0.97 -20.29
CA LEU A 163 -5.76 -0.48 -20.02
C LEU A 163 -6.65 -0.89 -18.83
N THR A 164 -7.37 0.05 -18.20
CA THR A 164 -8.15 -0.18 -16.96
C THR A 164 -9.25 -1.26 -17.08
N TYR A 165 -9.80 -1.47 -18.28
CA TYR A 165 -10.91 -2.41 -18.52
C TYR A 165 -10.52 -3.65 -19.34
N GLY A 166 -9.27 -3.72 -19.81
CA GLY A 166 -8.77 -4.80 -20.66
C GLY A 166 -7.27 -4.62 -20.88
N VAL A 167 -6.48 -5.52 -20.31
CA VAL A 167 -5.01 -5.46 -20.42
C VAL A 167 -4.55 -5.87 -21.83
N ASP A 168 -5.36 -6.66 -22.52
CA ASP A 168 -5.16 -7.12 -23.90
C ASP A 168 -5.32 -6.02 -24.96
N HIS A 169 -5.80 -4.83 -24.58
CA HIS A 169 -5.76 -3.64 -25.43
C HIS A 169 -4.35 -3.03 -25.54
N CYS A 170 -3.35 -3.59 -24.84
CA CYS A 170 -1.97 -3.13 -24.91
C CYS A 170 -1.36 -3.44 -26.28
N LYS A 171 -0.95 -2.38 -27.00
CA LYS A 171 -0.32 -2.48 -28.33
C LYS A 171 1.12 -3.01 -28.34
N ARG A 172 1.72 -3.34 -27.17
CA ARG A 172 3.13 -3.77 -27.03
C ARG A 172 4.10 -2.80 -27.74
N CYS A 173 4.10 -1.54 -27.29
CA CYS A 173 4.83 -0.44 -27.91
C CYS A 173 6.20 -0.13 -27.27
N GLY A 174 6.71 -0.98 -26.36
CA GLY A 174 7.98 -0.80 -25.62
C GLY A 174 7.96 0.29 -24.54
N GLN A 175 7.04 1.26 -24.60
CA GLN A 175 7.05 2.47 -23.77
C GLN A 175 6.82 2.25 -22.26
N CYS A 176 6.46 1.04 -21.80
CA CYS A 176 6.23 0.79 -20.38
C CYS A 176 6.44 -0.68 -19.98
N PRO A 177 6.74 -0.99 -18.70
CA PRO A 177 7.01 -2.35 -18.23
C PRO A 177 5.87 -3.36 -18.44
N ILE A 178 4.63 -2.87 -18.68
CA ILE A 178 3.42 -3.68 -18.84
C ILE A 178 3.56 -4.69 -19.98
N GLU A 179 4.21 -4.34 -21.09
CA GLU A 179 4.43 -5.28 -22.20
C GLU A 179 5.21 -6.53 -21.76
N ARG A 180 6.31 -6.33 -21.03
CA ARG A 180 7.16 -7.43 -20.56
C ARG A 180 6.47 -8.24 -19.46
N LEU A 181 5.59 -7.60 -18.67
CA LEU A 181 4.70 -8.29 -17.73
C LEU A 181 3.60 -9.11 -18.44
N LEU A 182 3.07 -8.64 -19.58
CA LEU A 182 2.20 -9.43 -20.45
C LEU A 182 2.95 -10.60 -21.10
N ALA A 183 4.22 -10.42 -21.49
CA ALA A 183 5.04 -11.53 -21.97
C ALA A 183 5.27 -12.61 -20.88
N LEU A 184 5.47 -12.21 -19.61
CA LEU A 184 5.51 -13.15 -18.48
C LEU A 184 4.15 -13.84 -18.27
N ARG A 185 3.05 -13.09 -18.34
CA ARG A 185 1.68 -13.65 -18.27
C ARG A 185 1.47 -14.75 -19.32
N ASP A 186 1.79 -14.45 -20.58
CA ASP A 186 1.61 -15.35 -21.70
C ASP A 186 2.53 -16.58 -21.58
N ARG A 187 3.79 -16.40 -21.14
CA ARG A 187 4.76 -17.48 -20.91
C ARG A 187 4.32 -18.47 -19.82
N TYR A 188 3.77 -17.95 -18.72
CA TYR A 188 3.42 -18.77 -17.55
C TYR A 188 1.93 -19.19 -17.50
N GLY A 189 1.08 -18.68 -18.40
CA GLY A 189 -0.35 -19.01 -18.45
C GLY A 189 -1.17 -18.47 -17.26
N VAL A 190 -0.68 -17.41 -16.60
CA VAL A 190 -1.31 -16.82 -15.40
C VAL A 190 -2.30 -15.71 -15.75
N LYS A 191 -3.15 -15.32 -14.79
CA LYS A 191 -4.03 -14.15 -14.95
C LYS A 191 -3.25 -12.86 -14.69
N LEU A 192 -3.59 -11.77 -15.39
CA LEU A 192 -3.03 -10.44 -15.15
C LEU A 192 -4.12 -9.37 -15.26
N ALA A 193 -4.15 -8.43 -14.32
CA ALA A 193 -5.07 -7.30 -14.34
C ALA A 193 -4.39 -6.01 -13.85
N ILE A 194 -4.88 -4.85 -14.33
CA ILE A 194 -4.41 -3.52 -13.91
C ILE A 194 -5.49 -2.83 -13.08
N ALA A 195 -5.13 -2.31 -11.91
CA ALA A 195 -6.01 -1.56 -11.03
C ALA A 195 -5.62 -0.07 -10.94
N THR A 196 -6.62 0.81 -11.03
CA THR A 196 -6.46 2.25 -10.78
C THR A 196 -6.53 2.64 -9.29
N GLY A 197 -6.73 1.67 -8.40
CA GLY A 197 -6.78 1.85 -6.95
C GLY A 197 -7.50 0.71 -6.24
N GLY A 198 -7.51 0.75 -4.90
CA GLY A 198 -8.00 -0.33 -4.04
C GLY A 198 -9.43 -0.82 -4.34
N THR A 199 -10.36 0.06 -4.71
CA THR A 199 -11.74 -0.34 -5.04
C THR A 199 -11.84 -1.18 -6.30
N ILE A 200 -11.04 -0.85 -7.33
CA ILE A 200 -10.99 -1.64 -8.57
C ILE A 200 -10.22 -2.95 -8.32
N ALA A 201 -9.12 -2.91 -7.57
CA ALA A 201 -8.40 -4.11 -7.12
C ALA A 201 -9.34 -5.10 -6.40
N ARG A 202 -10.09 -4.66 -5.39
CA ARG A 202 -11.06 -5.51 -4.66
C ARG A 202 -12.12 -6.11 -5.60
N ARG A 203 -12.64 -5.33 -6.56
CA ARG A 203 -13.61 -5.82 -7.57
C ARG A 203 -12.99 -6.90 -8.48
N ILE A 204 -11.74 -6.70 -8.92
CA ILE A 204 -11.00 -7.70 -9.72
C ILE A 204 -10.81 -8.99 -8.91
N VAL A 205 -10.37 -8.91 -7.65
CA VAL A 205 -10.16 -10.09 -6.78
C VAL A 205 -11.46 -10.87 -6.57
N VAL A 206 -12.60 -10.19 -6.35
CA VAL A 206 -13.91 -10.84 -6.21
C VAL A 206 -14.38 -11.51 -7.52
N LYS A 207 -14.07 -10.92 -8.68
CA LYS A 207 -14.40 -11.46 -10.01
C LYS A 207 -13.52 -12.67 -10.36
N GLU A 208 -12.21 -12.53 -10.22
CA GLU A 208 -11.23 -13.52 -10.69
C GLU A 208 -11.01 -14.70 -9.74
N ARG A 209 -11.37 -14.52 -8.45
CA ARG A 209 -11.25 -15.49 -7.35
C ARG A 209 -9.90 -16.24 -7.32
N PRO A 210 -8.76 -15.53 -7.35
CA PRO A 210 -7.45 -16.18 -7.30
C PRO A 210 -7.22 -16.85 -5.93
N ARG A 211 -6.39 -17.90 -5.92
CA ARG A 211 -5.88 -18.50 -4.68
C ARG A 211 -4.55 -17.88 -4.25
N LEU A 212 -3.87 -17.16 -5.13
CA LEU A 212 -2.67 -16.38 -4.85
C LEU A 212 -2.66 -15.10 -5.69
N ILE A 213 -2.24 -13.98 -5.08
CA ILE A 213 -2.04 -12.72 -5.78
C ILE A 213 -0.55 -12.35 -5.73
N ILE A 214 0.05 -12.05 -6.89
CA ILE A 214 1.35 -11.37 -6.98
C ILE A 214 1.04 -9.91 -7.30
N ALA A 215 1.11 -9.05 -6.30
CA ALA A 215 0.75 -7.64 -6.41
C ALA A 215 2.00 -6.79 -6.65
N VAL A 216 1.97 -5.91 -7.64
CA VAL A 216 2.95 -4.84 -7.82
C VAL A 216 2.32 -3.53 -7.39
N ALA A 217 2.94 -2.78 -6.48
CA ALA A 217 2.48 -1.46 -6.05
C ALA A 217 3.49 -0.77 -5.13
N CYS A 218 3.21 0.49 -4.77
CA CYS A 218 3.95 1.18 -3.73
C CYS A 218 3.61 0.63 -2.35
N GLU A 219 4.43 0.96 -1.35
CA GLU A 219 4.33 0.50 0.03
C GLU A 219 2.99 0.79 0.69
N ARG A 220 2.34 1.91 0.36
CA ARG A 220 1.00 2.28 0.86
C ARG A 220 -0.09 1.35 0.30
N ASP A 221 -0.07 1.13 -1.01
CA ASP A 221 -1.11 0.43 -1.72
C ASP A 221 -0.95 -1.10 -1.56
N LEU A 222 0.30 -1.59 -1.44
CA LEU A 222 0.58 -2.98 -1.01
C LEU A 222 0.14 -3.24 0.43
N ALA A 223 0.50 -2.37 1.39
CA ALA A 223 0.18 -2.62 2.80
C ALA A 223 -1.33 -2.67 3.06
N SER A 224 -2.09 -1.76 2.44
CA SER A 224 -3.57 -1.78 2.46
C SER A 224 -4.16 -2.93 1.64
N GLY A 225 -3.58 -3.26 0.48
CA GLY A 225 -3.99 -4.39 -0.35
C GLY A 225 -3.91 -5.73 0.38
N ILE A 226 -2.77 -6.03 1.03
CA ILE A 226 -2.54 -7.25 1.84
C ILE A 226 -3.57 -7.37 2.98
N GLN A 227 -3.95 -6.25 3.59
CA GLN A 227 -4.98 -6.22 4.63
C GLN A 227 -6.38 -6.53 4.05
N ASP A 228 -6.72 -5.96 2.90
CA ASP A 228 -8.08 -6.02 2.34
C ASP A 228 -8.41 -7.32 1.60
N THR A 229 -7.41 -8.06 1.11
CA THR A 229 -7.62 -9.32 0.38
C THR A 229 -7.63 -10.57 1.27
N HIS A 230 -7.39 -10.42 2.57
CA HIS A 230 -7.41 -11.54 3.52
C HIS A 230 -8.77 -12.28 3.46
N PRO A 231 -8.81 -13.62 3.29
CA PRO A 231 -7.74 -14.60 3.58
C PRO A 231 -6.84 -15.00 2.41
N ILE A 232 -6.95 -14.39 1.23
CA ILE A 232 -6.14 -14.75 0.06
C ILE A 232 -4.68 -14.33 0.30
N PRO A 233 -3.68 -15.22 0.13
CA PRO A 233 -2.27 -14.87 0.23
C PRO A 233 -1.86 -13.88 -0.88
N VAL A 234 -1.10 -12.86 -0.49
CA VAL A 234 -0.58 -11.85 -1.40
C VAL A 234 0.92 -11.72 -1.23
N TYR A 235 1.66 -11.89 -2.32
CA TYR A 235 3.09 -11.59 -2.41
C TYR A 235 3.27 -10.21 -3.06
N GLY A 236 3.84 -9.25 -2.33
CA GLY A 236 3.96 -7.85 -2.78
C GLY A 236 5.34 -7.52 -3.35
N VAL A 237 5.43 -7.13 -4.61
CA VAL A 237 6.66 -6.59 -5.23
C VAL A 237 6.56 -5.06 -5.23
N LEU A 238 7.50 -4.39 -4.58
CA LEU A 238 7.56 -2.92 -4.56
C LEU A 238 7.89 -2.38 -5.94
N ASN A 239 7.25 -1.27 -6.33
CA ASN A 239 7.57 -0.53 -7.54
C ASN A 239 8.58 0.59 -7.27
N GLU A 240 9.42 0.87 -8.26
CA GLU A 240 10.36 1.99 -8.24
C GLU A 240 9.68 3.25 -8.75
N ARG A 241 10.00 4.40 -8.13
CA ARG A 241 9.30 5.68 -8.33
C ARG A 241 10.26 6.78 -8.79
N PRO A 242 10.91 6.66 -9.97
CA PRO A 242 11.89 7.64 -10.45
C PRO A 242 11.27 9.01 -10.69
N ASN A 243 10.04 9.04 -11.21
CA ASN A 243 9.30 10.27 -11.56
C ASN A 243 8.36 10.75 -10.44
N GLY A 244 8.66 10.37 -9.18
CA GLY A 244 7.82 10.70 -8.02
C GLY A 244 6.61 9.76 -7.83
N PRO A 245 5.64 10.14 -6.99
CA PRO A 245 4.54 9.27 -6.61
C PRO A 245 3.53 9.07 -7.75
N CYS A 246 3.29 7.80 -8.09
CA CYS A 246 2.23 7.37 -9.02
C CYS A 246 2.34 7.85 -10.48
N LEU A 247 3.53 8.27 -10.94
CA LEU A 247 3.81 8.61 -12.33
C LEU A 247 4.96 7.74 -12.87
N ASP A 248 4.76 7.16 -14.06
CA ASP A 248 5.79 6.45 -14.85
C ASP A 248 6.73 5.59 -13.99
N THR A 249 6.12 4.70 -13.19
CA THR A 249 6.82 3.85 -12.22
C THR A 249 7.37 2.60 -12.88
N LEU A 250 8.44 2.03 -12.30
CA LEU A 250 9.13 0.85 -12.82
C LEU A 250 8.97 -0.34 -11.87
N VAL A 251 9.31 -1.54 -12.34
CA VAL A 251 9.32 -2.75 -11.51
C VAL A 251 10.37 -3.73 -12.02
N SER A 252 11.12 -4.35 -11.10
CA SER A 252 12.00 -5.47 -11.39
C SER A 252 11.20 -6.68 -11.87
N LEU A 253 11.23 -6.95 -13.17
CA LEU A 253 10.64 -8.15 -13.78
C LEU A 253 11.22 -9.43 -13.18
N LEU A 254 12.53 -9.42 -12.91
CA LEU A 254 13.26 -10.54 -12.33
C LEU A 254 12.71 -10.91 -10.95
N ASN A 255 12.24 -9.93 -10.15
CA ASN A 255 11.58 -10.21 -8.87
C ASN A 255 10.13 -10.72 -9.03
N VAL A 256 9.40 -10.26 -10.05
CA VAL A 256 8.07 -10.81 -10.40
C VAL A 256 8.18 -12.25 -10.92
N GLU A 257 9.14 -12.52 -11.80
CA GLU A 257 9.39 -13.84 -12.38
C GLU A 257 9.93 -14.83 -11.35
N LYS A 258 10.84 -14.42 -10.45
CA LYS A 258 11.25 -15.24 -9.28
C LYS A 258 10.04 -15.64 -8.42
N ALA A 259 9.12 -14.72 -8.16
CA ALA A 259 7.90 -15.02 -7.40
C ALA A 259 7.00 -16.01 -8.15
N LEU A 260 6.74 -15.78 -9.45
CA LEU A 260 5.98 -16.70 -10.29
C LEU A 260 6.58 -18.12 -10.28
N ARG A 261 7.88 -18.27 -10.56
CA ARG A 261 8.58 -19.56 -10.56
C ARG A 261 8.45 -20.29 -9.22
N HIS A 262 8.62 -19.57 -8.10
CA HIS A 262 8.47 -20.13 -6.74
C HIS A 262 7.07 -20.71 -6.51
N PHE A 263 6.01 -19.96 -6.82
CA PHE A 263 4.62 -20.37 -6.52
C PHE A 263 4.01 -21.34 -7.54
N LEU A 264 4.51 -21.36 -8.77
CA LEU A 264 4.12 -22.34 -9.80
C LEU A 264 4.96 -23.63 -9.73
N ASN A 265 5.96 -23.70 -8.84
CA ASN A 265 6.96 -24.76 -8.74
C ASN A 265 7.66 -25.06 -10.08
N VAL A 266 7.91 -24.02 -10.87
CA VAL A 266 8.61 -24.13 -12.16
C VAL A 266 10.10 -23.90 -11.91
N LEU A 267 10.90 -24.94 -12.15
CA LEU A 267 12.36 -24.86 -12.14
C LEU A 267 12.83 -23.70 -13.05
N PRO A 268 13.90 -22.97 -12.67
CA PRO A 268 14.42 -21.92 -13.53
C PRO A 268 14.86 -22.52 -14.88
N PRO A 269 14.36 -22.03 -16.04
CA PRO A 269 15.10 -22.20 -17.29
C PRO A 269 16.53 -21.71 -17.11
N ASP A 270 17.46 -22.40 -17.77
CA ASP A 270 18.88 -22.06 -17.79
C ASP A 270 19.06 -20.58 -18.12
N VAL A 271 19.82 -19.88 -17.28
CA VAL A 271 19.99 -18.43 -17.36
C VAL A 271 21.00 -18.11 -18.45
N ALA A 272 20.57 -18.23 -19.70
CA ALA A 272 21.14 -17.49 -20.82
C ALA A 272 20.48 -16.10 -20.84
N ILE A 273 21.07 -15.18 -20.08
CA ILE A 273 20.83 -13.73 -20.22
C ILE A 273 22.07 -13.17 -20.89
N ASP A 274 21.91 -12.56 -22.06
CA ASP A 274 22.95 -11.75 -22.69
C ASP A 274 23.13 -10.48 -21.86
N ASP A 275 24.05 -10.53 -20.88
CA ASP A 275 24.50 -9.37 -20.11
C ASP A 275 25.34 -8.45 -21.01
N ALA A 276 24.66 -7.67 -21.85
CA ALA A 276 25.28 -6.85 -22.89
C ALA A 276 24.78 -5.39 -22.96
N GLU A 277 24.22 -4.83 -21.87
CA GLU A 277 24.06 -3.37 -21.78
C GLU A 277 24.01 -2.82 -20.33
N ALA A 278 25.12 -2.99 -19.61
CA ALA A 278 25.30 -2.40 -18.28
C ALA A 278 26.76 -2.05 -17.92
N ASP A 279 27.61 -1.66 -18.90
CA ASP A 279 29.03 -1.35 -18.61
C ASP A 279 29.64 -0.23 -19.48
N THR A 280 28.97 0.93 -19.56
CA THR A 280 29.55 2.19 -20.07
C THR A 280 29.07 3.42 -19.27
N ALA A 281 29.21 3.38 -17.94
CA ALA A 281 28.93 4.53 -17.07
C ALA A 281 29.91 4.68 -15.89
N SER A 282 31.19 4.35 -16.08
CA SER A 282 32.23 4.56 -15.06
C SER A 282 33.63 4.81 -15.66
N ALA A 283 33.76 5.90 -16.41
CA ALA A 283 35.07 6.46 -16.77
C ALA A 283 34.97 7.99 -16.94
N ALA A 284 35.26 8.73 -15.87
CA ALA A 284 35.49 10.17 -15.94
C ALA A 284 37.00 10.44 -15.93
N PRO A 285 37.61 10.94 -17.02
CA PRO A 285 38.95 11.52 -16.99
C PRO A 285 38.85 12.99 -16.58
N GLY A 286 39.59 13.39 -15.56
CA GLY A 286 39.84 14.81 -15.30
C GLY A 286 40.69 15.42 -16.41
N PHE A 287 40.43 16.67 -16.79
CA PHE A 287 41.19 17.38 -17.82
C PHE A 287 41.85 18.61 -17.20
N HIS A 288 43.18 18.60 -17.16
CA HIS A 288 44.01 19.75 -16.81
C HIS A 288 44.77 20.19 -18.06
N ASP A 289 44.61 21.48 -18.38
CA ASP A 289 45.51 22.37 -19.11
C ASP A 289 45.82 22.16 -20.61
N ALA A 290 46.02 23.33 -21.23
CA ALA A 290 46.11 23.69 -22.65
C ALA A 290 47.50 23.32 -23.29
N PRO A 291 47.84 23.68 -24.55
CA PRO A 291 47.14 24.55 -25.50
C PRO A 291 47.07 24.09 -26.98
N ALA A 292 46.28 24.81 -27.79
CA ALA A 292 46.36 24.74 -29.26
C ALA A 292 46.23 26.14 -29.89
N THR A 293 47.07 26.38 -30.91
CA THR A 293 47.21 27.62 -31.67
C THR A 293 46.30 27.68 -32.90
N GLY A 294 45.86 28.87 -33.33
CA GLY A 294 45.35 29.08 -34.70
C GLY A 294 44.10 29.97 -34.82
N VAL A 295 44.21 31.01 -35.64
CA VAL A 295 43.25 32.13 -35.91
C VAL A 295 43.09 32.22 -37.46
N PRO A 296 42.10 32.88 -38.12
CA PRO A 296 40.89 33.63 -37.70
C PRO A 296 39.54 33.27 -38.40
N GLY A 297 38.44 33.88 -37.92
CA GLY A 297 37.33 34.38 -38.76
C GLY A 297 35.92 33.86 -38.39
N SER A 298 34.86 34.67 -38.27
CA SER A 298 34.70 36.14 -38.31
C SER A 298 33.33 36.56 -37.70
N VAL A 299 33.21 37.79 -37.16
CA VAL A 299 32.01 38.67 -36.87
C VAL A 299 30.55 38.11 -36.88
N ALA A 300 29.58 38.55 -36.07
CA ALA A 300 29.42 39.84 -35.35
C ALA A 300 28.49 39.76 -34.10
N ASP A 301 28.63 40.76 -33.21
CA ASP A 301 27.63 41.51 -32.41
C ASP A 301 26.32 40.87 -31.88
N ALA A 302 26.09 40.98 -30.57
CA ALA A 302 25.31 42.11 -30.01
C ALA A 302 25.06 41.96 -28.48
N THR A 303 25.53 42.96 -27.74
CA THR A 303 25.45 43.14 -26.27
C THR A 303 24.05 43.40 -25.69
N PHE A 304 24.02 43.25 -24.35
CA PHE A 304 23.20 43.91 -23.29
C PHE A 304 22.30 42.94 -22.51
N GLY A 305 22.29 42.94 -21.18
CA GLY A 305 23.02 43.78 -20.22
C GLY A 305 22.22 43.91 -18.92
N ALA A 306 22.70 43.33 -17.82
CA ALA A 306 21.98 43.35 -16.55
C ALA A 306 22.07 44.72 -15.84
N GLY A 307 20.98 45.14 -15.18
CA GLY A 307 20.92 46.37 -14.39
C GLY A 307 19.93 46.25 -13.23
N SER A 308 20.39 46.55 -12.02
CA SER A 308 19.65 46.48 -10.76
C SER A 308 19.28 47.88 -10.23
N GLY A 309 18.21 48.01 -9.43
CA GLY A 309 18.11 49.14 -8.48
C GLY A 309 16.73 49.77 -8.18
N HIS A 310 16.23 49.52 -6.96
CA HIS A 310 15.69 50.50 -5.99
C HIS A 310 14.51 51.47 -6.27
N ALA A 311 13.36 51.16 -5.64
CA ALA A 311 12.69 51.89 -4.54
C ALA A 311 11.97 53.27 -4.70
N THR A 312 11.01 53.49 -3.77
CA THR A 312 10.13 54.68 -3.49
C THR A 312 8.97 54.92 -4.47
N GLY A 313 7.79 55.45 -4.09
CA GLY A 313 7.20 55.83 -2.79
C GLY A 313 5.90 56.67 -2.97
N VAL A 314 5.09 56.89 -1.91
CA VAL A 314 3.82 57.69 -1.88
C VAL A 314 2.60 57.03 -2.58
N GLY A 315 1.33 57.14 -2.17
CA GLY A 315 0.74 57.65 -0.91
C GLY A 315 -0.72 58.15 -1.03
N HIS A 316 -1.58 57.71 -0.10
CA HIS A 316 -2.88 58.30 0.33
C HIS A 316 -4.22 58.10 -0.43
N ALA A 317 -5.27 58.06 0.41
CA ALA A 317 -6.64 57.62 0.22
C ALA A 317 -7.63 58.66 -0.34
N GLY A 318 -8.82 58.20 -0.77
CA GLY A 318 -10.00 59.05 -1.01
C GLY A 318 -11.17 58.34 -1.72
N SER A 319 -12.34 58.30 -1.09
CA SER A 319 -13.66 57.90 -1.63
C SER A 319 -14.64 59.10 -1.42
N PRO A 320 -15.96 59.11 -1.75
CA PRO A 320 -16.85 58.07 -2.31
C PRO A 320 -17.90 58.62 -3.36
N HIS A 321 -19.05 57.93 -3.46
CA HIS A 321 -20.29 58.21 -4.24
C HIS A 321 -20.32 57.75 -5.72
N GLY A 322 -21.33 57.05 -6.24
CA GLY A 322 -22.45 56.34 -5.59
C GLY A 322 -23.81 56.52 -6.31
N ALA A 323 -24.53 55.43 -6.60
CA ALA A 323 -25.98 55.39 -6.84
C ALA A 323 -26.52 53.95 -6.86
N GLY A 324 -27.60 53.67 -6.12
CA GLY A 324 -28.33 52.40 -6.14
C GLY A 324 -29.73 52.54 -5.53
N VAL A 325 -30.72 51.82 -6.09
CA VAL A 325 -32.16 51.78 -5.75
C VAL A 325 -32.65 50.37 -6.19
N ALA A 326 -33.37 49.48 -5.48
CA ALA A 326 -34.56 49.53 -4.61
C ALA A 326 -35.91 49.52 -5.39
N THR A 327 -36.98 48.79 -5.03
CA THR A 327 -37.19 47.81 -3.93
C THR A 327 -38.40 46.87 -4.18
N ALA A 328 -38.22 45.57 -3.88
CA ALA A 328 -39.18 44.69 -3.17
C ALA A 328 -40.53 44.20 -3.78
N ARG A 329 -40.93 43.00 -3.28
CA ARG A 329 -42.27 42.48 -2.93
C ARG A 329 -43.17 41.72 -3.94
N ASP A 330 -43.72 40.59 -3.43
CA ASP A 330 -45.04 39.97 -3.70
C ASP A 330 -45.36 39.42 -5.13
N GLN A 331 -46.17 38.36 -5.35
CA GLN A 331 -46.96 37.50 -4.46
C GLN A 331 -47.30 36.09 -5.08
N ARG A 332 -47.91 35.23 -4.25
CA ARG A 332 -48.45 33.86 -4.42
C ARG A 332 -49.21 33.48 -5.72
N ALA A 333 -49.13 32.19 -6.09
CA ALA A 333 -50.24 31.23 -6.30
C ALA A 333 -49.64 29.82 -6.63
N GLN A 334 -49.91 28.72 -5.90
CA GLN A 334 -51.03 27.77 -6.11
C GLN A 334 -51.07 27.23 -7.55
N GLU A 335 -50.98 25.93 -7.86
CA GLU A 335 -51.20 24.68 -7.09
C GLU A 335 -50.22 23.58 -7.62
N ARG A 336 -50.25 22.26 -7.32
CA ARG A 336 -51.20 21.37 -6.63
C ARG A 336 -50.48 20.15 -6.00
N THR A 337 -51.08 19.55 -4.96
CA THR A 337 -50.85 18.15 -4.52
C THR A 337 -52.22 17.45 -4.53
N PRO A 338 -52.28 16.10 -4.53
CA PRO A 338 -53.05 15.48 -3.44
C PRO A 338 -52.29 14.34 -2.75
N ALA A 339 -52.62 14.14 -1.48
CA ALA A 339 -51.98 13.17 -0.58
C ALA A 339 -52.98 12.13 -0.09
N ALA A 340 -52.45 11.06 0.53
CA ALA A 340 -53.14 10.09 1.40
C ALA A 340 -54.24 9.23 0.72
N SER A 341 -54.65 8.06 1.20
CA SER A 341 -54.14 7.04 2.17
C SER A 341 -54.94 5.76 1.83
N SER A 342 -54.65 4.51 2.22
CA SER A 342 -54.48 3.95 3.57
C SER A 342 -54.47 2.39 3.46
N THR A 343 -53.70 1.74 4.34
CA THR A 343 -54.03 0.52 5.14
C THR A 343 -54.50 -0.83 4.54
N ALA A 344 -53.87 -1.89 5.08
CA ALA A 344 -54.35 -3.31 5.22
C ALA A 344 -54.64 -4.07 3.90
N GLU A 345 -54.41 -5.38 3.75
CA GLU A 345 -54.54 -6.50 4.68
C GLU A 345 -53.77 -7.73 4.13
N ALA A 346 -53.39 -8.68 4.99
CA ALA A 346 -53.03 -10.05 4.59
C ALA A 346 -54.16 -10.99 5.02
N PRO A 347 -54.40 -12.15 4.36
CA PRO A 347 -53.75 -13.37 4.90
C PRO A 347 -53.56 -14.57 3.92
N ALA A 348 -52.96 -15.62 4.50
CA ALA A 348 -53.21 -17.05 4.28
C ALA A 348 -52.61 -17.78 3.05
N ALA A 349 -52.02 -18.94 3.35
CA ALA A 349 -51.69 -20.03 2.42
C ALA A 349 -52.90 -20.94 2.18
N PRO A 350 -52.76 -21.95 1.30
CA PRO A 350 -53.04 -23.31 1.77
C PRO A 350 -51.95 -24.34 1.40
N SER A 351 -52.08 -25.53 2.00
CA SER A 351 -51.14 -26.64 2.05
C SER A 351 -51.43 -27.78 1.06
N GLU A 352 -50.35 -28.42 0.57
CA GLU A 352 -50.26 -29.86 0.19
C GLU A 352 -51.15 -30.40 -0.96
N PRO A 353 -50.98 -31.67 -1.44
CA PRO A 353 -49.94 -32.68 -1.14
C PRO A 353 -49.20 -33.27 -2.39
N GLN A 354 -47.99 -33.81 -2.18
CA GLN A 354 -47.58 -35.18 -2.57
C GLN A 354 -46.20 -35.55 -2.02
#